data_AF-A0AAW7ZB34-F1
#
_entry.id   AF-A0AAW7ZB34-F1
#
_cell.length_a   1.000
_cell.length_b   1.000
_cell.length_c   1.000
_cell.angle_alpha   90.00
_cell.angle_beta   90.00
_cell.angle_gamma   90.00
#
_symmetry.space_group_name_H-M   'P 1'
#
loop_
_entity.id
_entity.type
_entity.pdbx_description
1 polymer ?
#
loop_
_entity_poly.entity_id
_entity_poly.type
_entity_poly.pdbx_seq_one_letter_code
_entity_poly.pdbx_strand_id
1 'polypeptide(L)'
;MSHLTKEGLYQLISKARASSPLTSEEQEQLKLYIPMQLGEESAKRMMTMVNDIREGKRSPLSEQERIELNSRNMDESLQNFLSKLSSSSDEEMESILEMCECIRASRSNS
;
A
#
# COMPACT_ATOMS: atom_id res chain seq x y z
N MET A 1 3.45 -8.22 15.07
CA MET A 1 4.56 -7.54 14.36
C MET A 1 4.86 -6.26 15.11
N SER A 2 6.13 -5.89 15.30
CA SER A 2 6.49 -4.61 15.92
C SER A 2 6.10 -3.46 15.00
N HIS A 3 5.49 -2.40 15.54
CA HIS A 3 5.27 -1.18 14.77
C HIS A 3 6.62 -0.52 14.45
N LEU A 4 6.74 0.10 13.28
CA LEU A 4 7.92 0.87 12.93
C LEU A 4 7.91 2.20 13.72
N THR A 5 9.08 2.63 14.16
CA THR A 5 9.28 4.01 14.59
C THR A 5 9.32 4.93 13.36
N LYS A 6 9.24 6.25 13.58
CA LYS A 6 9.41 7.24 12.52
C LYS A 6 10.75 7.07 11.79
N GLU A 7 11.82 6.87 12.56
CA GLU A 7 13.18 6.66 12.04
C GLU A 7 13.26 5.35 11.25
N GLY A 8 12.65 4.27 11.75
CA GLY A 8 12.62 2.98 11.06
C GLY A 8 11.87 3.05 9.72
N LEU A 9 10.74 3.77 9.67
CA LEU A 9 10.02 4.02 8.42
C LEU A 9 10.86 4.83 7.43
N TYR A 10 11.53 5.88 7.90
CA TYR A 10 12.39 6.71 7.06
C TYR A 10 13.55 5.91 6.46
N GLN A 11 14.21 5.07 7.26
CA GLN A 11 15.28 4.19 6.81
C GLN A 11 14.78 3.17 5.77
N LEU A 12 13.62 2.57 6.01
CA LEU A 12 13.04 1.59 5.10
C LEU A 12 12.70 2.18 3.73
N ILE A 13 12.06 3.36 3.71
CA ILE A 13 11.73 4.07 2.46
C ILE A 13 13.01 4.55 1.77
N SER A 14 13.99 5.07 2.51
CA SER A 14 15.28 5.48 1.93
C SER A 14 16.04 4.30 1.30
N LYS A 15 16.03 3.13 1.96
CA LYS A 15 16.60 1.89 1.43
C LYS A 15 15.91 1.47 0.13
N ALA A 16 14.58 1.53 0.10
CA ALA A 16 13.79 1.21 -1.08
C ALA A 16 14.10 2.14 -2.27
N ARG A 17 14.31 3.44 -2.02
CA ARG A 17 14.71 4.42 -3.05
C ARG A 17 16.11 4.15 -3.59
N ALA A 18 17.05 3.76 -2.74
CA ALA A 18 18.45 3.48 -3.11
C ALA A 18 18.63 2.23 -4.00
N SER A 19 17.56 1.71 -4.62
CA SER A 19 17.53 0.50 -5.45
C SER A 19 18.08 -0.76 -4.74
N SER A 20 18.10 -0.73 -3.41
CA SER A 20 18.43 -1.91 -2.62
C SER A 20 17.17 -2.78 -2.47
N PRO A 21 17.20 -4.05 -2.88
CA PRO A 21 16.03 -4.91 -2.78
C PRO A 21 15.61 -5.05 -1.31
N LEU A 22 14.33 -4.81 -1.04
CA LEU A 22 13.74 -5.07 0.26
C LEU A 22 13.52 -6.57 0.44
N THR A 23 13.76 -7.08 1.64
CA THR A 23 13.38 -8.45 2.01
C THR A 23 11.86 -8.60 2.02
N SER A 24 11.36 -9.83 1.98
CA SER A 24 9.91 -10.08 2.08
C SER A 24 9.32 -9.50 3.37
N GLU A 25 10.03 -9.60 4.49
CA GLU A 25 9.59 -9.02 5.76
C GLU A 25 9.52 -7.49 5.71
N GLU A 26 10.54 -6.85 5.11
CA GLU A 26 10.57 -5.40 4.91
C GLU A 26 9.43 -4.91 3.99
N GLN A 27 9.11 -5.69 2.95
CA GLN A 27 7.98 -5.41 2.07
C GLN A 27 6.64 -5.51 2.81
N GLU A 28 6.44 -6.55 3.63
CA GLU A 28 5.25 -6.69 4.47
C GLU A 28 5.12 -5.56 5.49
N GLN A 29 6.24 -5.15 6.11
CA GLN A 29 6.25 -3.99 7.01
C GLN A 29 5.88 -2.70 6.28
N LEU A 30 6.40 -2.48 5.07
CA LEU A 30 6.12 -1.29 4.29
C LEU A 30 4.64 -1.19 3.89
N LYS A 31 3.99 -2.31 3.53
CA LYS A 31 2.55 -2.37 3.22
C LYS A 31 1.67 -1.81 4.35
N LEU A 32 2.14 -1.84 5.60
CA LEU A 32 1.39 -1.29 6.73
C LEU A 32 1.39 0.24 6.77
N TYR A 33 2.31 0.92 6.07
CA TYR A 33 2.53 2.36 6.22
C TYR A 33 2.49 3.14 4.91
N ILE A 34 2.18 2.47 3.79
CA ILE A 34 1.95 3.12 2.50
C ILE A 34 0.46 3.36 2.25
N PRO A 35 0.10 4.36 1.45
CA PRO A 35 -1.27 4.51 0.97
C PRO A 35 -1.66 3.34 0.06
N MET A 36 -2.93 2.97 0.10
CA MET A 36 -3.49 2.08 -0.91
C MET A 36 -3.63 2.86 -2.21
N GLN A 37 -2.91 2.46 -3.25
CA GLN A 37 -2.87 3.13 -4.54
C GLN A 37 -2.94 2.09 -5.66
N LEU A 38 -4.16 1.85 -6.13
CA LEU A 38 -4.44 0.95 -7.23
C LEU A 38 -4.23 1.63 -8.57
N GLY A 39 -3.81 0.86 -9.58
CA GLY A 39 -3.85 1.27 -10.96
C GLY A 39 -5.29 1.39 -11.47
N GLU A 40 -5.45 2.12 -12.58
CA GLU A 40 -6.76 2.40 -13.18
C GLU A 40 -7.55 1.12 -13.49
N GLU A 41 -6.89 0.10 -14.04
CA GLU A 41 -7.53 -1.17 -14.41
C GLU A 41 -8.02 -1.94 -13.18
N SER A 42 -7.25 -1.97 -12.09
CA SER A 42 -7.68 -2.60 -10.83
C SER A 42 -8.83 -1.83 -10.18
N ALA A 43 -8.79 -0.50 -10.20
CA ALA A 43 -9.89 0.34 -9.73
C ALA A 43 -11.18 0.09 -10.54
N LYS A 44 -11.09 0.01 -11.88
CA LYS A 44 -12.23 -0.32 -12.75
C LYS A 44 -12.80 -1.69 -12.43
N ARG A 45 -11.96 -2.72 -12.29
CA ARG A 45 -12.41 -4.08 -11.93
C ARG A 45 -13.16 -4.09 -10.60
N MET A 46 -12.65 -3.38 -9.59
CA MET A 46 -13.34 -3.26 -8.30
C MET A 46 -14.68 -2.55 -8.45
N MET A 47 -14.74 -1.47 -9.23
CA MET A 47 -15.98 -0.74 -9.45
C MET A 47 -17.04 -1.60 -10.14
N THR A 48 -16.66 -2.35 -11.17
CA THR A 48 -17.56 -3.32 -11.84
C THR A 48 -18.08 -4.36 -10.86
N MET A 49 -17.20 -4.96 -10.05
CA MET A 49 -17.60 -5.96 -9.06
C MET A 49 -18.59 -5.38 -8.03
N VAL A 50 -18.36 -4.16 -7.54
CA VAL A 50 -19.27 -3.49 -6.61
C VAL A 50 -20.64 -3.23 -7.26
N ASN A 51 -20.65 -2.83 -8.53
CA ASN A 51 -21.90 -2.63 -9.27
C ASN A 51 -22.65 -3.95 -9.46
N ASP A 52 -21.96 -5.04 -9.80
CA ASP A 52 -22.60 -6.36 -9.96
C ASP A 52 -23.22 -6.86 -8.64
N ILE A 53 -22.57 -6.60 -7.50
CA ILE A 53 -23.15 -6.90 -6.17
C ILE A 53 -24.39 -6.04 -5.94
N ARG A 54 -24.31 -4.74 -6.20
CA ARG A 54 -25.42 -3.79 -5.98
C ARG A 54 -26.63 -4.13 -6.85
N GLU A 55 -26.41 -4.58 -8.08
CA GLU A 55 -27.46 -4.97 -9.03
C GLU A 55 -27.97 -6.41 -8.80
N GLY A 56 -27.43 -7.14 -7.83
CA GLY A 56 -27.83 -8.52 -7.52
C GLY A 56 -27.38 -9.55 -8.55
N LYS A 57 -26.50 -9.18 -9.48
CA LYS A 57 -25.88 -10.09 -10.47
C LYS A 57 -24.88 -11.05 -9.83
N ARG A 58 -24.40 -10.71 -8.63
CA ARG A 58 -23.38 -11.41 -7.87
C ARG A 58 -23.69 -11.34 -6.36
N SER A 59 -23.35 -12.39 -5.62
CA SER A 59 -23.37 -12.37 -4.15
C SER A 59 -22.28 -11.45 -3.56
N PRO A 60 -22.51 -10.86 -2.37
CA PRO A 60 -21.47 -10.16 -1.63
C PRO A 60 -20.21 -11.02 -1.46
N LEU A 61 -19.04 -10.38 -1.39
CA LEU A 61 -17.78 -11.07 -1.14
C LEU A 61 -17.83 -11.83 0.19
N SER A 62 -17.45 -13.10 0.15
CA SER A 62 -17.12 -13.87 1.34
C SER A 62 -15.92 -13.25 2.07
N GLU A 63 -15.74 -13.62 3.34
CA GLU A 63 -14.59 -13.16 4.13
C GLU A 63 -13.26 -13.51 3.47
N GLN A 64 -13.13 -14.74 2.96
CA GLN A 64 -11.94 -15.21 2.26
C GLN A 64 -11.67 -14.37 0.99
N GLU A 65 -12.69 -14.10 0.18
CA GLU A 65 -12.51 -13.26 -1.02
C GLU A 65 -12.10 -11.83 -0.65
N ARG A 66 -12.61 -11.27 0.46
CA ARG A 66 -12.21 -9.94 0.94
C ARG A 66 -10.75 -9.90 1.35
N ILE A 67 -10.28 -10.94 2.06
CA ILE A 67 -8.87 -11.06 2.48
C ILE A 67 -7.96 -11.14 1.25
N GLU A 68 -8.29 -12.00 0.29
CA GLU A 68 -7.49 -12.16 -0.92
C GLU A 68 -7.48 -10.91 -1.80
N LEU A 69 -8.61 -10.23 -1.92
CA LEU A 69 -8.71 -8.98 -2.66
C LEU A 69 -7.84 -7.90 -2.00
N ASN A 70 -7.93 -7.75 -0.68
CA ASN A 70 -7.11 -6.79 0.05
C ASN A 70 -5.62 -7.10 -0.08
N SER A 71 -5.23 -8.39 0.01
CA SER A 71 -3.83 -8.80 -0.20
C SER A 71 -3.33 -8.39 -1.58
N ARG A 72 -4.08 -8.74 -2.64
CA ARG A 72 -3.73 -8.39 -4.03
C ARG A 72 -3.65 -6.88 -4.24
N ASN A 73 -4.60 -6.14 -3.67
CA ASN A 73 -4.62 -4.68 -3.74
C ASN A 73 -3.41 -4.04 -3.05
N MET A 74 -2.99 -4.60 -1.92
CA MET A 74 -1.81 -4.12 -1.20
C MET A 74 -0.51 -4.50 -1.90
N ASP A 75 -0.45 -5.67 -2.55
CA ASP A 75 0.69 -6.08 -3.37
C ASP A 75 0.89 -5.13 -4.56
N GLU A 76 -0.20 -4.81 -5.26
CA GLU A 76 -0.17 -3.84 -6.36
C GLU A 76 0.21 -2.43 -5.85
N SER A 77 -0.36 -2.01 -4.72
CA SER A 77 -0.03 -0.71 -4.11
C SER A 77 1.45 -0.61 -3.76
N LEU A 78 2.05 -1.69 -3.23
CA LEU A 78 3.48 -1.75 -2.95
C LEU A 78 4.30 -1.62 -4.24
N GLN A 79 3.94 -2.34 -5.30
CA GLN A 79 4.64 -2.24 -6.59
C GLN A 79 4.58 -0.82 -7.16
N ASN A 80 3.40 -0.21 -7.16
CA ASN A 80 3.20 1.17 -7.62
C ASN A 80 4.01 2.16 -6.76
N PHE A 81 4.01 1.97 -5.44
CA PHE A 81 4.78 2.79 -4.51
C PHE A 81 6.27 2.72 -4.78
N LEU A 82 6.84 1.51 -4.88
CA LEU A 82 8.26 1.30 -5.16
C LEU A 82 8.67 1.86 -6.53
N SER A 83 7.82 1.67 -7.55
CA SER A 83 8.04 2.23 -8.87
C SER A 83 8.09 3.77 -8.81
N LYS A 84 7.12 4.41 -8.16
CA LYS A 84 7.07 5.87 -8.00
C LYS A 84 8.30 6.38 -7.24
N LEU A 85 8.67 5.69 -6.17
CA LEU A 85 9.80 6.03 -5.30
C LEU A 85 11.14 6.01 -6.04
N SER A 86 11.31 5.09 -7.00
CA SER A 86 12.53 4.99 -7.81
C SER A 86 12.73 6.19 -8.75
N SER A 87 11.64 6.84 -9.16
CA SER A 87 11.65 7.98 -10.09
C SER A 87 11.41 9.34 -9.44
N SER A 88 11.10 9.38 -8.14
CA SER A 88 10.73 10.61 -7.43
C SER A 88 11.93 11.51 -7.18
N SER A 89 11.72 12.81 -7.37
CA SER A 89 12.61 13.88 -6.92
C SER A 89 12.72 13.93 -5.40
N ASP A 90 13.66 14.72 -4.87
CA ASP A 90 13.84 14.89 -3.43
C ASP A 90 12.63 15.56 -2.76
N GLU A 91 12.01 16.55 -3.42
CA GLU A 91 10.78 17.20 -2.92
C GLU A 91 9.59 16.22 -2.87
N GLU A 92 9.43 15.39 -3.91
CA GLU A 92 8.40 14.35 -3.93
C GLU A 92 8.67 13.27 -2.87
N MET A 93 9.94 12.95 -2.62
CA MET A 93 10.35 12.01 -1.59
C MET A 93 9.97 12.52 -0.19
N GLU A 94 10.20 13.79 0.12
CA GLU A 94 9.77 14.40 1.39
C GLU A 94 8.25 14.28 1.56
N SER A 95 7.49 14.59 0.50
CA SER A 95 6.03 14.45 0.51
C SER A 95 5.56 13.00 0.72
N ILE A 96 6.25 12.03 0.11
CA ILE A 96 5.99 10.59 0.31
C ILE A 96 6.22 10.19 1.77
N LEU A 97 7.34 10.64 2.35
CA LEU A 97 7.71 10.33 3.72
C LEU A 97 6.71 10.93 4.72
N GLU A 98 6.28 12.17 4.52
CA GLU A 98 5.26 12.81 5.36
C GLU A 98 3.94 12.05 5.33
N MET A 99 3.50 11.62 4.14
CA MET A 99 2.27 10.84 3.99
C MET A 99 2.36 9.48 4.69
N CYS A 100 3.47 8.76 4.51
CA CYS A 100 3.70 7.49 5.18
C CYS A 100 3.78 7.65 6.71
N GLU A 101 4.39 8.74 7.19
CA GLU A 101 4.46 9.05 8.62
C GLU A 101 3.07 9.37 9.20
N CYS A 102 2.21 10.07 8.46
CA CYS A 102 0.82 10.30 8.86
C CYS A 102 0.07 8.97 9.03
N ILE A 103 0.24 8.03 8.09
CA ILE A 103 -0.37 6.70 8.17
C ILE A 103 0.18 5.93 9.38
N ARG A 104 1.50 5.93 9.58
CA ARG A 104 2.14 5.29 10.73
C ARG A 104 1.61 5.83 12.05
N ALA A 105 1.58 7.15 12.21
CA ALA A 105 1.04 7.80 13.41
C ALA A 105 -0.43 7.42 13.66
N SER A 106 -1.27 7.37 12.63
CA SER A 106 -2.67 6.96 12.78
C SER A 106 -2.85 5.53 13.31
N ARG A 107 -1.95 4.62 12.91
CA ARG A 107 -1.97 3.20 13.30
C ARG A 107 -1.31 2.93 14.64
N SER A 108 -0.34 3.75 15.05
CA SER A 108 0.32 3.63 16.36
C SER A 108 -0.48 4.26 17.50
N ASN A 109 -1.43 5.14 17.20
CA ASN A 109 -2.31 5.78 18.18
C ASN A 109 -3.67 5.07 18.33
N SER A 110 -3.87 3.94 17.64
CA SER A 110 -5.06 3.06 17.74
C SER A 110 -4.75 1.84 18.60
#